data_AF-A0A844TNK3-F1
#
_entry.id   AF-A0A844TNK3-F1
#
_cell.length_a   1.000
_cell.length_b   1.000
_cell.length_c   1.000
_cell.angle_alpha   90.00
_cell.angle_beta   90.00
_cell.angle_gamma   90.00
#
_symmetry.space_group_name_H-M   'P 1'
#
loop_
_entity.id
_entity.type
_entity.pdbx_description
1 polymer ?
#
loop_
_entity_poly.entity_id
_entity_poly.type
_entity_poly.pdbx_seq_one_letter_code
_entity_poly.pdbx_strand_id
1 'polypeptide(L)'
;MIEAKNVMPSVDGTYVPLDLEAQDQEPRIEHDARVESLSKELHEYVQLDNADAVRDLLSNDGNLKLFVEGLYQSPYSSLHYAVDNACGDVLVVLLDKLPLDVWLLRTEESGRTPLMLTADKGKGEHPYSDGSLLDILIEQIKYNRYWPTDRSPDLVTTFAWEDKWTGTRNEGIAAIVNATDLTGNTALHLAFERENWEFCAKLIAADAKTDIANDEGKTVHALMQGLSADVRLFRLIEDCSTVSLPQAIRSLFLDWA
;
A
#
# COMPACT_ATOMS: atom_id res chain seq x y z
N MET A 1 15.14 25.75 -6.23
CA MET A 1 14.96 24.48 -6.98
C MET A 1 15.23 23.34 -6.03
N ILE A 2 14.21 22.83 -5.33
CA ILE A 2 14.03 21.41 -5.02
C ILE A 2 12.52 21.25 -4.89
N GLU A 3 11.86 20.87 -5.99
CA GLU A 3 10.53 20.29 -5.98
C GLU A 3 10.73 18.78 -5.97
N ALA A 4 10.30 18.13 -4.90
CA ALA A 4 9.98 16.71 -4.88
C ALA A 4 8.73 16.58 -4.00
N LYS A 5 7.59 17.01 -4.56
CA LYS A 5 6.29 16.67 -3.99
C LYS A 5 5.98 15.25 -4.44
N ASN A 6 5.61 14.38 -3.52
CA ASN A 6 5.05 13.06 -3.83
C ASN A 6 3.79 13.24 -4.69
N VAL A 7 3.96 13.24 -6.00
CA VAL A 7 2.89 13.28 -6.99
C VAL A 7 2.84 11.89 -7.62
N MET A 8 1.69 11.22 -7.54
CA MET A 8 1.45 10.00 -8.31
C MET A 8 1.54 10.29 -9.81
N PRO A 9 2.06 9.36 -10.63
CA PRO A 9 2.20 9.58 -12.06
C PRO A 9 0.82 9.73 -12.70
N SER A 10 0.58 10.85 -13.40
CA SER A 10 -0.59 11.01 -14.28
C SER A 10 -0.38 10.21 -15.55
N VAL A 11 -1.44 9.61 -16.09
CA VAL A 11 -1.37 8.84 -17.35
C VAL A 11 -1.12 9.74 -18.58
N ASP A 12 -1.42 11.05 -18.53
CA ASP A 12 -1.38 11.93 -19.72
C ASP A 12 -0.61 13.28 -19.55
N GLY A 13 0.24 13.42 -18.53
CA GLY A 13 1.28 14.45 -18.48
C GLY A 13 0.83 15.93 -18.56
N THR A 14 -0.43 16.24 -18.30
CA THR A 14 -0.95 17.63 -18.37
C THR A 14 -1.32 18.16 -17.00
N TYR A 15 -0.64 19.25 -16.63
CA TYR A 15 -0.72 19.98 -15.37
C TYR A 15 -1.91 20.95 -15.40
N VAL A 16 -2.87 20.81 -14.49
CA VAL A 16 -3.93 21.81 -14.27
C VAL A 16 -3.82 22.33 -12.84
N PRO A 17 -3.51 23.61 -12.61
CA PRO A 17 -3.50 24.21 -11.28
C PRO A 17 -4.94 24.30 -10.72
N LEU A 18 -5.13 23.85 -9.47
CA LEU A 18 -6.37 24.07 -8.72
C LEU A 18 -6.42 25.53 -8.24
N ASP A 19 -7.10 26.39 -9.00
CA ASP A 19 -7.56 27.70 -8.54
C ASP A 19 -8.80 27.51 -7.65
N LEU A 20 -8.60 27.50 -6.32
CA LEU A 20 -9.68 27.57 -5.34
C LEU A 20 -9.71 28.99 -4.76
N GLU A 21 -10.76 29.73 -5.14
CA GLU A 21 -11.06 31.07 -4.69
C GLU A 21 -11.28 31.15 -3.16
N ALA A 22 -10.95 32.33 -2.64
CA ALA A 22 -10.84 32.68 -1.24
C ALA A 22 -12.13 32.50 -0.42
N GLN A 23 -12.03 31.76 0.68
CA GLN A 23 -12.78 31.97 1.92
C GLN A 23 -12.04 31.31 3.10
N ASP A 24 -11.71 32.13 4.11
CA ASP A 24 -11.18 31.80 5.44
C ASP A 24 -9.95 30.87 5.49
N GLN A 25 -8.80 31.38 5.02
CA GLN A 25 -7.51 30.74 5.24
C GLN A 25 -6.99 31.11 6.65
N GLU A 26 -6.90 30.14 7.56
CA GLU A 26 -5.80 30.16 8.55
C GLU A 26 -4.51 30.51 7.80
N PRO A 27 -3.64 31.39 8.33
CA PRO A 27 -2.44 31.77 7.62
C PRO A 27 -1.67 30.48 7.30
N ARG A 28 -1.43 30.20 6.01
CA ARG A 28 -0.84 28.93 5.51
C ARG A 28 0.38 28.45 6.33
N ILE A 29 1.13 29.39 6.89
CA ILE A 29 2.27 29.13 7.78
C ILE A 29 1.87 28.42 9.08
N GLU A 30 0.78 28.82 9.74
CA GLU A 30 0.28 28.19 10.96
C GLU A 30 -0.30 26.79 10.66
N HIS A 31 -0.96 26.64 9.51
CA HIS A 31 -1.47 25.36 9.04
C HIS A 31 -0.33 24.35 8.77
N ASP A 32 0.68 24.74 7.99
CA ASP A 32 1.82 23.89 7.67
C ASP A 32 2.61 23.50 8.93
N ALA A 33 2.79 24.44 9.86
CA ALA A 33 3.42 24.16 11.16
C ALA A 33 2.60 23.17 12.01
N ARG A 34 1.27 23.21 11.91
CA ARG A 34 0.39 22.26 12.59
C ARG A 34 0.48 20.87 11.99
N VAL A 35 0.51 20.76 10.65
CA VAL A 35 0.72 19.50 9.92
C VAL A 35 2.05 18.87 10.31
N GLU A 36 3.14 19.64 10.32
CA GLU A 36 4.47 19.16 10.69
C GLU A 36 4.51 18.68 12.14
N SER A 37 3.96 19.46 13.07
CA SER A 37 3.90 19.10 14.49
C SER A 37 3.12 17.80 14.73
N LEU A 38 1.96 17.64 14.09
CA LEU A 38 1.13 16.43 14.22
C LEU A 38 1.80 15.21 13.58
N SER A 39 2.45 15.40 12.43
CA SER A 39 3.19 14.33 11.75
C SER A 39 4.34 13.82 12.60
N LYS A 40 5.07 14.74 13.26
CA LYS A 40 6.15 14.40 14.20
C LYS A 40 5.61 13.67 15.44
N GLU A 41 4.55 14.19 16.06
CA GLU A 41 3.93 13.58 17.23
C GLU A 41 3.44 12.16 16.93
N LEU A 42 2.80 11.94 15.77
CA LEU A 42 2.44 10.59 15.37
C LEU A 42 3.69 9.72 15.15
N HIS A 43 4.69 10.22 14.45
CA HIS A 43 5.90 9.43 14.22
C HIS A 43 6.52 8.96 15.54
N GLU A 44 6.55 9.81 16.56
CA GLU A 44 6.99 9.45 17.92
C GLU A 44 6.09 8.36 18.53
N TYR A 45 4.76 8.47 18.43
CA TYR A 45 3.84 7.43 18.94
C TYR A 45 3.97 6.10 18.21
N VAL A 46 4.22 6.12 16.90
CA VAL A 46 4.49 4.93 16.09
C VAL A 46 5.80 4.28 16.51
N GLN A 47 6.86 5.07 16.71
CA GLN A 47 8.16 4.58 17.20
C GLN A 47 8.07 3.92 18.58
N LEU A 48 7.16 4.40 19.43
CA LEU A 48 6.89 3.84 20.75
C LEU A 48 5.90 2.66 20.71
N ASP A 49 5.40 2.27 19.53
CA ASP A 49 4.32 1.29 19.34
C ASP A 49 3.09 1.56 20.23
N ASN A 50 2.77 2.84 20.44
CA ASN A 50 1.70 3.26 21.34
C ASN A 50 0.36 3.36 20.59
N ALA A 51 -0.28 2.21 20.39
CA ALA A 51 -1.55 2.12 19.68
C ALA A 51 -2.68 2.97 20.29
N ASP A 52 -2.70 3.14 21.62
CA ASP A 52 -3.73 3.93 22.30
C ASP A 52 -3.57 5.43 22.00
N ALA A 53 -2.35 5.95 22.06
CA ALA A 53 -2.08 7.35 21.71
C ALA A 53 -2.36 7.63 20.23
N VAL A 54 -1.99 6.70 19.33
CA VAL A 54 -2.33 6.79 17.90
C VAL A 54 -3.84 6.81 17.71
N ARG A 55 -4.58 5.95 18.42
CA ARG A 55 -6.04 5.89 18.34
C ARG A 55 -6.69 7.17 18.83
N ASP A 56 -6.23 7.72 19.95
CA ASP A 56 -6.74 8.99 20.49
C ASP A 56 -6.46 10.15 19.54
N LEU A 57 -5.26 10.18 18.94
CA LEU A 57 -4.88 11.21 17.96
C LEU A 57 -5.76 11.16 16.70
N LEU A 58 -6.02 9.95 16.18
CA LEU A 58 -6.83 9.71 14.98
C LEU A 58 -8.34 9.73 15.23
N SER A 59 -8.79 9.74 16.49
CA SER A 59 -10.21 9.85 16.84
C SER A 59 -10.79 11.24 16.63
N ASN A 60 -9.94 12.25 16.41
CA ASN A 60 -10.36 13.60 16.07
C ASN A 60 -10.31 13.80 14.55
N ASP A 61 -11.48 13.92 13.91
CA ASP A 61 -11.62 14.09 12.45
C ASP A 61 -10.83 15.28 11.90
N GLY A 62 -10.69 16.37 12.68
CA GLY A 62 -9.89 17.53 12.29
C GLY A 62 -8.39 17.22 12.22
N ASN A 63 -7.89 16.37 13.12
CA ASN A 63 -6.51 15.92 13.10
C ASN A 63 -6.27 14.90 11.97
N LEU A 64 -7.25 14.05 11.65
CA LEU A 64 -7.13 13.05 10.59
C LEU A 64 -6.82 13.69 9.24
N LYS A 65 -7.45 14.84 8.92
CA LYS A 65 -7.20 15.57 7.67
C LYS A 65 -5.76 16.07 7.57
N LEU A 66 -5.32 16.81 8.59
CA LEU A 66 -3.96 17.36 8.68
C LEU A 66 -2.92 16.24 8.67
N PHE A 67 -3.25 15.11 9.29
CA PHE A 67 -2.41 13.95 9.33
C PHE A 67 -2.22 13.30 7.95
N VAL A 68 -3.31 13.03 7.23
CA VAL A 68 -3.24 12.46 5.88
C VAL A 68 -2.43 13.36 4.96
N GLU A 69 -2.59 14.69 5.07
CA GLU A 69 -1.77 15.64 4.35
C GLU A 69 -0.28 15.52 4.70
N GLY A 70 0.05 15.42 5.99
CA GLY A 70 1.41 15.20 6.46
C GLY A 70 2.03 13.88 5.97
N LEU A 71 1.24 12.82 5.86
CA LEU A 71 1.70 11.55 5.27
C LEU A 71 2.12 11.70 3.81
N TYR A 72 1.35 12.45 3.01
CA TYR A 72 1.68 12.71 1.61
C TYR A 72 2.94 13.56 1.46
N GLN A 73 3.20 14.47 2.41
CA GLN A 73 4.37 15.33 2.38
C GLN A 73 5.65 14.63 2.86
N SER A 74 5.54 13.51 3.58
CA SER A 74 6.70 12.78 4.11
C SER A 74 7.33 11.83 3.07
N PRO A 75 8.65 11.87 2.87
CA PRO A 75 9.35 10.97 1.95
C PRO A 75 9.40 9.52 2.45
N TYR A 76 9.38 9.33 3.77
CA TYR A 76 9.25 8.05 4.44
C TYR A 76 8.21 8.20 5.54
N SER A 77 6.96 7.94 5.19
CA SER A 77 5.84 8.20 6.08
C SER A 77 5.85 7.28 7.31
N SER A 78 5.23 7.73 8.40
CA SER A 78 5.13 6.92 9.63
C SER A 78 4.44 5.56 9.40
N LEU A 79 3.66 5.44 8.32
CA LEU A 79 3.10 4.16 7.87
C LEU A 79 4.17 3.19 7.37
N HIS A 80 5.12 3.67 6.56
CA HIS A 80 6.24 2.85 6.11
C HIS A 80 7.07 2.38 7.31
N TYR A 81 7.33 3.27 8.27
CA TYR A 81 8.03 2.92 9.50
C TYR A 81 7.29 1.84 10.31
N ALA A 82 5.98 2.00 10.50
CA ALA A 82 5.16 1.06 11.25
C ALA A 82 5.20 -0.34 10.61
N VAL A 83 5.14 -0.41 9.29
CA VAL A 83 5.27 -1.66 8.54
C VAL A 83 6.66 -2.25 8.68
N ASP A 84 7.72 -1.48 8.44
CA ASP A 84 9.10 -1.98 8.40
C ASP A 84 9.62 -2.44 9.78
N ASN A 85 9.09 -1.86 10.86
CA ASN A 85 9.43 -2.21 12.25
C ASN A 85 8.41 -3.15 12.90
N ALA A 86 7.43 -3.64 12.13
CA ALA A 86 6.37 -4.53 12.61
C ALA A 86 5.61 -4.06 13.86
N CYS A 87 5.28 -2.76 13.91
CA CYS A 87 4.46 -2.15 14.97
C CYS A 87 3.01 -2.64 14.85
N GLY A 88 2.74 -3.87 15.30
CA GLY A 88 1.49 -4.58 15.00
C GLY A 88 0.24 -3.92 15.57
N ASP A 89 0.28 -3.49 16.82
CA ASP A 89 -0.87 -2.86 17.48
C ASP A 89 -1.17 -1.49 16.85
N VAL A 90 -0.13 -0.71 16.54
CA VAL A 90 -0.25 0.55 15.81
C VAL A 90 -0.77 0.32 14.39
N LEU A 91 -0.27 -0.69 13.68
CA LEU A 91 -0.72 -1.03 12.33
C LEU A 91 -2.20 -1.34 12.29
N VAL A 92 -2.74 -2.09 13.25
CA VAL A 92 -4.18 -2.37 13.35
C VAL A 92 -4.97 -1.06 13.48
N VAL A 93 -4.49 -0.09 14.27
CA VAL A 93 -5.15 1.21 14.41
C VAL A 93 -5.05 2.04 13.12
N LEU A 94 -3.88 2.08 12.48
CA LEU A 94 -3.69 2.77 11.21
C LEU A 94 -4.57 2.16 10.10
N LEU A 95 -4.68 0.83 10.08
CA LEU A 95 -5.53 0.06 9.16
C LEU A 95 -7.03 0.34 9.37
N ASP A 96 -7.47 0.51 10.62
CA ASP A 96 -8.88 0.82 10.96
C ASP A 96 -9.27 2.27 10.65
N LYS A 97 -8.35 3.22 10.84
CA LYS A 97 -8.65 4.66 10.80
C LYS A 97 -8.25 5.37 9.51
N LEU A 98 -7.28 4.84 8.77
CA LEU A 98 -6.76 5.54 7.60
C LEU A 98 -7.47 5.13 6.32
N PRO A 99 -7.59 6.07 5.36
CA PRO A 99 -8.17 5.78 4.06
C PRO A 99 -7.24 4.88 3.24
N LEU A 100 -7.78 4.14 2.28
CA LEU A 100 -7.01 3.10 1.59
C LEU A 100 -5.88 3.66 0.71
N ASP A 101 -6.06 4.87 0.20
CA ASP A 101 -5.10 5.59 -0.65
C ASP A 101 -3.73 5.79 0.03
N VAL A 102 -3.68 5.91 1.35
CA VAL A 102 -2.39 6.03 2.08
C VAL A 102 -1.52 4.78 1.94
N TRP A 103 -2.11 3.63 1.59
CA TRP A 103 -1.38 2.38 1.36
C TRP A 103 -0.73 2.31 -0.03
N LEU A 104 -0.99 3.30 -0.87
CA LEU A 104 -0.30 3.53 -2.14
C LEU A 104 0.80 4.59 -2.01
N LEU A 105 1.04 5.13 -0.81
CA LEU A 105 2.18 6.00 -0.58
C LEU A 105 3.47 5.28 -0.96
N ARG A 106 4.42 6.06 -1.47
CA ARG A 106 5.68 5.56 -2.00
C ARG A 106 6.81 6.15 -1.20
N THR A 107 7.80 5.33 -0.89
CA THR A 107 9.07 5.83 -0.35
C THR A 107 9.78 6.69 -1.39
N GLU A 108 10.45 7.76 -0.97
CA GLU A 108 11.23 8.61 -1.89
C GLU A 108 12.41 7.84 -2.52
N GLU A 109 13.08 7.01 -1.74
CA GLU A 109 14.33 6.33 -2.17
C GLU A 109 14.09 5.18 -3.15
N SER A 110 13.01 4.41 -2.97
CA SER A 110 12.75 3.19 -3.76
C SER A 110 11.40 3.20 -4.47
N GLY A 111 10.49 4.12 -4.15
CA GLY A 111 9.13 4.14 -4.70
C GLY A 111 8.23 3.04 -4.17
N ARG A 112 8.70 2.32 -3.15
CA ARG A 112 8.04 1.13 -2.62
C ARG A 112 6.84 1.54 -1.79
N THR A 113 5.75 0.79 -1.96
CA THR A 113 4.57 0.91 -1.09
C THR A 113 4.79 0.16 0.22
N PRO A 114 3.97 0.40 1.26
CA PRO A 114 4.05 -0.37 2.50
C PRO A 114 3.95 -1.89 2.26
N LEU A 115 3.08 -2.34 1.34
CA LEU A 115 3.00 -3.75 0.97
C LEU A 115 4.32 -4.28 0.39
N MET A 116 4.98 -3.51 -0.47
CA MET A 116 6.27 -3.89 -1.07
C MET A 116 7.40 -3.98 -0.03
N LEU A 117 7.37 -3.16 1.02
CA LEU A 117 8.35 -3.28 2.10
C LEU A 117 8.31 -4.65 2.75
N THR A 118 7.12 -5.24 2.92
CA THR A 118 6.98 -6.60 3.44
C THR A 118 7.37 -7.66 2.41
N ALA A 119 7.10 -7.43 1.12
CA ALA A 119 7.43 -8.36 0.05
C ALA A 119 8.93 -8.44 -0.24
N ASP A 120 9.66 -7.37 0.03
CA ASP A 120 11.12 -7.33 -0.08
C ASP A 120 11.83 -8.07 1.07
N LYS A 121 11.14 -8.42 2.16
CA LYS A 121 11.74 -9.18 3.25
C LYS A 121 11.73 -10.66 2.91
N GLY A 122 12.84 -11.35 3.22
CA GLY A 122 12.91 -12.80 3.10
C GLY A 122 11.92 -13.51 4.02
N LYS A 123 11.59 -14.77 3.70
CA LYS A 123 10.71 -15.60 4.52
C LYS A 123 11.25 -15.70 5.96
N GLY A 124 10.45 -15.25 6.92
CA GLY A 124 10.80 -15.26 8.35
C GLY A 124 11.68 -14.10 8.82
N GLU A 125 12.11 -13.20 7.92
CA GLU A 125 12.84 -11.98 8.30
C GLU A 125 11.92 -10.92 8.89
N HIS A 126 10.63 -10.98 8.55
CA HIS A 126 9.62 -10.01 8.97
C HIS A 126 8.32 -10.70 9.38
N PRO A 127 7.61 -10.23 10.43
CA PRO A 127 6.34 -10.82 10.86
C PRO A 127 5.25 -10.89 9.78
N TYR A 128 5.29 -9.98 8.81
CA TYR A 128 4.38 -9.95 7.66
C TYR A 128 4.98 -10.50 6.36
N SER A 129 6.17 -11.12 6.42
CA SER A 129 6.79 -11.70 5.23
C SER A 129 5.94 -12.81 4.61
N ASP A 130 5.09 -13.48 5.39
CA ASP A 130 4.11 -14.47 4.94
C ASP A 130 2.91 -13.85 4.19
N GLY A 131 2.87 -12.53 4.01
CA GLY A 131 1.75 -11.82 3.40
C GLY A 131 0.56 -11.59 4.32
N SER A 132 0.70 -11.79 5.65
CA SER A 132 -0.36 -11.46 6.62
C SER A 132 -0.84 -10.00 6.53
N LEU A 133 0.05 -9.06 6.16
CA LEU A 133 -0.35 -7.67 5.91
C LEU A 133 -1.38 -7.55 4.77
N LEU A 134 -1.24 -8.35 3.70
CA LEU A 134 -2.19 -8.38 2.59
C LEU A 134 -3.55 -8.89 3.05
N ASP A 135 -3.57 -9.93 3.89
CA ASP A 135 -4.81 -10.49 4.44
C ASP A 135 -5.55 -9.43 5.27
N ILE A 136 -4.82 -8.71 6.14
CA ILE A 136 -5.39 -7.63 6.96
C ILE A 136 -5.88 -6.48 6.06
N LEU A 137 -5.12 -6.08 5.04
CA LEU A 137 -5.55 -5.06 4.08
C LEU A 137 -6.84 -5.44 3.36
N ILE A 138 -6.94 -6.69 2.87
CA ILE A 138 -8.14 -7.20 2.20
C ILE A 138 -9.33 -7.26 3.17
N GLU A 139 -9.11 -7.68 4.41
CA GLU A 139 -10.15 -7.70 5.45
C GLU A 139 -10.65 -6.29 5.74
N GLN A 140 -9.73 -5.34 5.91
CA GLN A 140 -10.10 -3.94 6.07
C GLN A 140 -10.89 -3.45 4.89
N ILE A 141 -10.45 -3.66 3.64
CA ILE A 141 -11.20 -3.18 2.47
C ILE A 141 -12.63 -3.74 2.44
N LYS A 142 -12.88 -4.98 2.90
CA LYS A 142 -14.23 -5.55 3.00
C LYS A 142 -15.10 -4.81 4.03
N TYR A 143 -14.53 -4.38 5.15
CA TYR A 143 -15.26 -3.80 6.28
C TYR A 143 -15.04 -2.29 6.51
N ASN A 144 -14.16 -1.65 5.74
CA ASN A 144 -13.72 -0.28 5.96
C ASN A 144 -14.91 0.65 5.72
N ARG A 145 -15.31 1.34 6.80
CA ARG A 145 -16.42 2.29 6.85
C ARG A 145 -16.12 3.57 6.06
N TYR A 146 -14.85 3.84 5.77
CA TYR A 146 -14.35 5.03 5.09
C TYR A 146 -14.10 4.81 3.60
N TRP A 147 -14.58 3.70 3.02
CA TRP A 147 -14.54 3.50 1.57
C TRP A 147 -15.37 4.59 0.85
N PRO A 148 -14.81 5.28 -0.18
CA PRO A 148 -15.42 6.47 -0.78
C PRO A 148 -16.85 6.26 -1.29
N THR A 149 -17.19 5.05 -1.72
CA THR A 149 -18.42 4.83 -2.50
C THR A 149 -19.63 4.37 -1.71
N ASP A 150 -19.55 4.14 -0.38
CA ASP A 150 -20.71 3.58 0.34
C ASP A 150 -21.42 4.58 1.28
N ARG A 151 -20.75 5.35 2.17
CA ARG A 151 -21.50 6.12 3.20
C ARG A 151 -20.94 7.44 3.74
N SER A 152 -19.83 7.99 3.21
CA SER A 152 -19.22 9.19 3.83
C SER A 152 -18.94 10.31 2.81
N PRO A 153 -19.98 10.94 2.23
CA PRO A 153 -19.83 12.07 1.30
C PRO A 153 -18.93 13.19 1.86
N ASP A 154 -19.01 13.44 3.17
CA ASP A 154 -18.26 14.50 3.85
C ASP A 154 -16.73 14.31 3.76
N LEU A 155 -16.23 13.07 3.69
CA LEU A 155 -14.79 12.81 3.52
C LEU A 155 -14.36 12.86 2.06
N VAL A 156 -15.24 12.48 1.12
CA VAL A 156 -14.98 12.61 -0.33
C VAL A 156 -14.74 14.07 -0.71
N THR A 157 -15.55 15.00 -0.17
CA THR A 157 -15.36 16.45 -0.37
C THR A 157 -14.16 16.99 0.40
N THR A 158 -13.83 16.42 1.57
CA THR A 158 -12.72 16.88 2.42
C THR A 158 -11.34 16.62 1.82
N PHE A 159 -11.19 15.50 1.09
CA PHE A 159 -9.93 15.11 0.44
C PHE A 159 -9.92 15.37 -1.08
N ALA A 160 -10.92 16.07 -1.62
CA ALA A 160 -11.07 16.32 -3.06
C ALA A 160 -10.96 15.03 -3.89
N TRP A 161 -11.56 13.94 -3.40
CA TRP A 161 -11.59 12.64 -4.09
C TRP A 161 -12.57 12.60 -5.27
N GLU A 162 -13.24 13.71 -5.58
CA GLU A 162 -14.34 13.82 -6.53
C GLU A 162 -14.02 13.26 -7.94
N ASP A 163 -12.73 13.20 -8.34
CA ASP A 163 -12.31 12.70 -9.65
C ASP A 163 -11.42 11.44 -9.64
N LYS A 164 -11.01 10.92 -8.47
CA LYS A 164 -9.81 10.05 -8.40
C LYS A 164 -10.03 8.56 -8.09
N TRP A 165 -11.16 8.18 -7.51
CA TRP A 165 -11.51 6.77 -7.27
C TRP A 165 -12.97 6.49 -7.59
N THR A 166 -13.28 6.24 -8.87
CA THR A 166 -14.61 5.80 -9.31
C THR A 166 -14.83 4.29 -9.15
N GLY A 167 -13.78 3.59 -8.72
CA GLY A 167 -13.68 2.14 -8.76
C GLY A 167 -14.33 1.39 -7.61
N THR A 168 -14.59 0.11 -7.85
CA THR A 168 -15.02 -0.85 -6.83
C THR A 168 -13.90 -1.14 -5.81
N ARG A 169 -14.25 -1.72 -4.65
CA ARG A 169 -13.26 -2.21 -3.65
C ARG A 169 -12.19 -3.13 -4.26
N ASN A 170 -12.57 -3.89 -5.27
CA ASN A 170 -11.66 -4.80 -5.98
C ASN A 170 -10.62 -4.03 -6.79
N GLU A 171 -10.97 -2.88 -7.38
CA GLU A 171 -10.00 -1.99 -8.00
C GLU A 171 -9.05 -1.39 -6.95
N GLY A 172 -9.55 -1.15 -5.73
CA GLY A 172 -8.77 -0.88 -4.51
C GLY A 172 -7.60 -1.83 -4.32
N ILE A 173 -7.97 -3.09 -4.15
CA ILE A 173 -7.04 -4.19 -3.94
C ILE A 173 -6.09 -4.30 -5.14
N ALA A 174 -6.63 -4.25 -6.36
CA ALA A 174 -5.83 -4.37 -7.57
C ALA A 174 -4.79 -3.24 -7.71
N ALA A 175 -5.12 -2.01 -7.33
CA ALA A 175 -4.18 -0.89 -7.37
C ALA A 175 -3.03 -1.08 -6.37
N ILE A 176 -3.31 -1.58 -5.17
CA ILE A 176 -2.28 -1.85 -4.14
C ILE A 176 -1.37 -2.99 -4.56
N VAL A 177 -1.96 -4.12 -4.96
CA VAL A 177 -1.24 -5.35 -5.30
C VAL A 177 -0.38 -5.15 -6.56
N ASN A 178 -0.87 -4.36 -7.52
CA ASN A 178 -0.20 -4.14 -8.81
C ASN A 178 0.56 -2.80 -8.89
N ALA A 179 0.70 -2.07 -7.79
CA ALA A 179 1.60 -0.93 -7.75
C ALA A 179 3.02 -1.36 -8.15
N THR A 180 3.77 -0.48 -8.79
CA THR A 180 5.18 -0.68 -9.19
C THR A 180 6.09 0.28 -8.45
N ASP A 181 7.27 -0.14 -8.02
CA ASP A 181 8.28 0.73 -7.41
C ASP A 181 9.02 1.60 -8.47
N LEU A 182 10.08 2.32 -8.08
CA LEU A 182 10.86 3.17 -9.01
C LEU A 182 11.56 2.40 -10.13
N THR A 183 11.69 1.08 -10.00
CA THR A 183 12.31 0.18 -10.99
C THR A 183 11.27 -0.61 -11.79
N GLY A 184 9.99 -0.28 -11.63
CA GLY A 184 8.89 -1.00 -12.25
C GLY A 184 8.54 -2.34 -11.57
N ASN A 185 9.17 -2.69 -10.45
CA ASN A 185 8.91 -3.94 -9.75
C ASN A 185 7.60 -3.87 -8.96
N THR A 186 6.73 -4.87 -9.13
CA THR A 186 5.55 -5.03 -8.28
C THR A 186 5.89 -5.77 -6.99
N ALA A 187 4.98 -5.78 -6.01
CA ALA A 187 5.13 -6.61 -4.81
C ALA A 187 5.38 -8.10 -5.16
N LEU A 188 4.77 -8.58 -6.26
CA LEU A 188 4.99 -9.95 -6.75
C LEU A 188 6.41 -10.16 -7.29
N HIS A 189 7.02 -9.17 -7.96
CA HIS A 189 8.42 -9.26 -8.39
C HIS A 189 9.35 -9.42 -7.19
N LEU A 190 9.16 -8.59 -6.16
CA LEU A 190 9.97 -8.60 -4.95
C LEU A 190 9.83 -9.93 -4.20
N ALA A 191 8.59 -10.39 -3.97
CA ALA A 191 8.34 -11.67 -3.31
C ALA A 191 8.95 -12.85 -4.08
N PHE A 192 8.92 -12.81 -5.41
CA PHE A 192 9.50 -13.85 -6.26
C PHE A 192 11.03 -13.87 -6.17
N GLU A 193 11.68 -12.70 -6.20
CA GLU A 193 13.13 -12.57 -6.05
C GLU A 193 13.61 -13.06 -4.67
N ARG A 194 12.80 -12.85 -3.62
CA ARG A 194 13.06 -13.35 -2.27
C ARG A 194 12.74 -14.83 -2.08
N GLU A 195 12.34 -15.53 -3.13
CA GLU A 195 11.88 -16.92 -3.10
C GLU A 195 10.75 -17.17 -2.07
N ASN A 196 9.92 -16.15 -1.85
CA ASN A 196 8.84 -16.21 -0.88
C ASN A 196 7.54 -16.69 -1.55
N TRP A 197 7.44 -18.00 -1.73
CA TRP A 197 6.36 -18.65 -2.49
C TRP A 197 5.00 -18.50 -1.85
N GLU A 198 4.95 -18.49 -0.51
CA GLU A 198 3.72 -18.27 0.24
C GLU A 198 3.15 -16.88 -0.06
N PHE A 199 3.98 -15.85 0.00
CA PHE A 199 3.54 -14.49 -0.32
C PHE A 199 3.19 -14.35 -1.81
N CYS A 200 3.97 -14.97 -2.71
CA CYS A 200 3.62 -15.03 -4.13
C CYS A 200 2.22 -15.63 -4.35
N ALA A 201 1.90 -16.73 -3.67
CA ALA A 201 0.59 -17.38 -3.77
C ALA A 201 -0.54 -16.48 -3.26
N LYS A 202 -0.34 -15.78 -2.14
CA LYS A 202 -1.33 -14.81 -1.62
C LYS A 202 -1.55 -13.62 -2.55
N LEU A 203 -0.48 -13.07 -3.12
CA LEU A 203 -0.57 -11.99 -4.10
C LEU A 203 -1.34 -12.44 -5.34
N ILE A 204 -1.05 -13.63 -5.88
CA ILE A 204 -1.79 -14.19 -7.03
C ILE A 204 -3.25 -14.46 -6.66
N ALA A 205 -3.54 -14.95 -5.45
CA ALA A 205 -4.91 -15.12 -4.96
C ALA A 205 -5.68 -13.79 -4.85
N ALA A 206 -4.97 -12.68 -4.68
CA ALA A 206 -5.49 -11.32 -4.67
C ALA A 206 -5.49 -10.64 -6.05
N ASP A 207 -5.47 -11.41 -7.14
CA ASP A 207 -5.44 -10.94 -8.53
C ASP A 207 -4.21 -10.08 -8.88
N ALA A 208 -3.04 -10.43 -8.31
CA ALA A 208 -1.78 -9.88 -8.78
C ALA A 208 -1.52 -10.25 -10.24
N LYS A 209 -1.23 -9.24 -11.05
CA LYS A 209 -0.85 -9.37 -12.45
C LYS A 209 0.57 -9.92 -12.54
N THR A 210 0.72 -11.03 -13.25
CA THR A 210 2.00 -11.70 -13.50
C THR A 210 2.70 -11.20 -14.77
N ASP A 211 2.00 -10.39 -15.57
CA ASP A 211 2.39 -9.88 -16.89
C ASP A 211 2.91 -8.44 -16.87
N ILE A 212 2.89 -7.76 -15.71
CA ILE A 212 3.53 -6.45 -15.56
C ILE A 212 5.04 -6.63 -15.72
N ALA A 213 5.64 -5.85 -16.62
CA ALA A 213 7.07 -5.83 -16.83
C ALA A 213 7.71 -4.71 -15.99
N ASN A 214 8.81 -5.03 -15.32
CA ASN A 214 9.67 -4.03 -14.71
C ASN A 214 10.52 -3.29 -15.77
N ASP A 215 11.37 -2.36 -15.34
CA ASP A 215 12.20 -1.55 -16.25
C ASP A 215 13.23 -2.38 -17.04
N GLU A 216 13.55 -3.59 -16.57
CA GLU A 216 14.40 -4.56 -17.29
C GLU A 216 13.60 -5.42 -18.29
N GLY A 217 12.30 -5.19 -18.44
CA GLY A 217 11.40 -5.98 -19.28
C GLY A 217 11.08 -7.36 -18.69
N LYS A 218 11.44 -7.62 -17.43
CA LYS A 218 11.16 -8.89 -16.76
C LYS A 218 9.73 -8.86 -16.22
N THR A 219 8.97 -9.89 -16.54
CA THR A 219 7.67 -10.18 -15.90
C THR A 219 7.83 -11.36 -14.96
N VAL A 220 7.05 -11.42 -13.89
CA VAL A 220 7.03 -12.59 -13.00
C VAL A 220 6.69 -13.86 -13.79
N HIS A 221 5.77 -13.76 -14.75
CA HIS A 221 5.44 -14.87 -15.64
C HIS A 221 6.67 -15.39 -16.42
N ALA A 222 7.49 -14.50 -16.99
CA ALA A 222 8.71 -14.88 -17.70
C ALA A 222 9.77 -15.48 -16.75
N LEU A 223 9.93 -14.91 -15.56
CA LEU A 223 10.85 -15.42 -14.53
C LEU A 223 10.45 -16.84 -14.08
N MET A 224 9.15 -17.09 -13.91
CA MET A 224 8.61 -18.41 -13.63
C MET A 224 8.90 -19.41 -14.74
N GLN A 225 8.79 -18.99 -16.01
CA GLN A 225 9.12 -19.84 -17.16
C GLN A 225 10.62 -20.18 -17.27
N GLY A 226 11.51 -19.47 -16.58
CA GLY A 226 12.93 -19.80 -16.52
C GLY A 226 13.29 -20.89 -15.50
N LEU A 227 12.42 -21.19 -14.53
CA LEU A 227 12.68 -22.19 -13.49
C LEU A 227 12.48 -23.63 -14.02
N SER A 228 13.15 -24.62 -13.45
CA SER A 228 12.89 -26.03 -13.81
C SER A 228 11.49 -26.46 -13.31
N ALA A 229 10.81 -27.34 -14.06
CA ALA A 229 9.45 -27.79 -13.74
C ALA A 229 9.33 -28.39 -12.33
N ASP A 230 10.36 -29.14 -11.90
CA ASP A 230 10.44 -29.72 -10.56
C ASP A 230 10.50 -28.64 -9.48
N VAL A 231 11.28 -27.57 -9.70
CA VAL A 231 11.40 -26.45 -8.75
C VAL A 231 10.10 -25.63 -8.69
N ARG A 232 9.38 -25.47 -9.81
CA ARG A 232 8.09 -24.74 -9.86
C ARG A 232 7.01 -25.43 -9.04
N LEU A 233 6.81 -26.73 -9.25
CA LEU A 233 5.77 -27.52 -8.58
C LEU A 233 6.14 -27.81 -7.12
N PHE A 234 7.39 -28.17 -6.86
CA PHE A 234 7.84 -28.51 -5.50
C PHE A 234 7.77 -27.32 -4.55
N ARG A 235 8.28 -26.14 -4.96
CA ARG A 235 8.30 -24.94 -4.11
C ARG A 235 6.90 -24.38 -3.84
N LEU A 236 5.96 -24.51 -4.78
CA LEU A 236 4.57 -24.11 -4.52
C LEU A 236 3.80 -25.14 -3.68
N ILE A 237 3.97 -26.46 -3.91
CA ILE A 237 3.20 -27.49 -3.21
C ILE A 237 3.68 -27.68 -1.77
N GLU A 238 4.99 -27.61 -1.51
CA GLU A 238 5.55 -27.80 -0.17
C GLU A 238 5.11 -26.67 0.77
N ASP A 239 5.19 -25.41 0.32
CA ASP A 239 4.82 -24.23 1.10
C ASP A 239 3.31 -23.91 1.07
N CYS A 240 2.56 -24.30 0.03
CA CYS A 240 1.09 -24.09 -0.03
C CYS A 240 0.28 -25.27 0.52
N SER A 241 0.91 -26.29 1.13
CA SER A 241 0.17 -27.36 1.83
C SER A 241 -0.74 -26.82 2.95
N THR A 242 -0.52 -25.58 3.38
CA THR A 242 -1.32 -24.82 4.36
C THR A 242 -2.34 -23.87 3.73
N VAL A 243 -2.17 -23.45 2.47
CA VAL A 243 -3.01 -22.45 1.79
C VAL A 243 -3.94 -23.16 0.79
N SER A 244 -5.25 -23.09 1.03
CA SER A 244 -6.24 -23.62 0.07
C SER A 244 -6.18 -22.83 -1.23
N LEU A 245 -5.42 -23.31 -2.22
CA LEU A 245 -5.26 -22.64 -3.51
C LEU A 245 -6.62 -22.54 -4.22
N PRO A 246 -7.11 -21.32 -4.54
CA PRO A 246 -8.30 -21.14 -5.37
C PRO A 246 -8.15 -21.85 -6.72
N GLN A 247 -9.28 -22.25 -7.31
CA GLN A 247 -9.33 -22.95 -8.60
C GLN A 247 -8.60 -22.17 -9.72
N ALA A 248 -8.62 -20.84 -9.66
CA ALA A 248 -7.92 -19.95 -10.59
C ALA A 248 -6.39 -20.13 -10.57
N ILE A 249 -5.81 -20.40 -9.40
CA ILE A 249 -4.37 -20.67 -9.27
C ILE A 249 -4.04 -22.01 -9.93
N ARG A 250 -4.86 -23.05 -9.68
CA ARG A 250 -4.68 -24.35 -10.33
C ARG A 250 -4.80 -24.27 -11.85
N SER A 251 -5.73 -23.49 -12.40
CA SER A 251 -5.86 -23.32 -13.86
C SER A 251 -4.70 -22.52 -14.45
N LEU A 252 -4.25 -21.44 -13.80
CA LEU A 252 -3.05 -20.69 -14.20
C LEU A 252 -1.83 -21.62 -14.33
N PHE A 253 -1.68 -22.60 -13.44
CA PHE A 253 -0.57 -23.55 -13.49
C PHE A 253 -0.79 -24.76 -14.40
N LEU A 254 -2.04 -25.17 -14.65
CA LEU A 254 -2.39 -26.28 -15.55
C LEU A 254 -2.44 -25.85 -17.02
N ASP A 255 -2.80 -24.61 -17.30
CA ASP A 255 -2.85 -24.03 -18.66
C ASP A 255 -1.46 -23.61 -19.18
N TRP A 256 -0.40 -23.78 -18.38
CA TRP A 256 1.00 -23.50 -18.75
C TRP A 256 1.79 -24.74 -19.21
N ALA A 257 1.10 -25.85 -19.47
CA ALA A 257 1.65 -27.10 -20.06
C ALA A 257 1.43 -27.14 -21.58
#